data_AF-A0A1I5YGX3-F1
#
_entry.id   AF-A0A1I5YGX3-F1
#
_cell.length_a   1.000
_cell.length_b   1.000
_cell.length_c   1.000
_cell.angle_alpha   90.00
_cell.angle_beta   90.00
_cell.angle_gamma   90.00
#
_symmetry.space_group_name_H-M   'P 1'
#
loop_
_entity.id
_entity.type
_entity.pdbx_description
1 polymer ?
#
loop_
_entity_poly.entity_id
_entity_poly.type
_entity_poly.pdbx_seq_one_letter_code
_entity_poly.pdbx_strand_id
1 'polypeptide(L)'
;MPVAKNIDEYISAFPSNVQKLLKQMRSTIKKAAPQAAETISYAMPTFTLNGNLVHFAGYKNHIGFYPAPSGIEAFKKELSVYAGAKGSVQFPLDKPLPLELITKIVAFRVAENMEKALKKTSKQSTKKAAAAETGKSKQQKALLQNNFLSMLPAPARRALESNGINSLKKLSQLTEKAVLSFHGMGPSSIPKLKEALQAEGLSFKK
;
A
#
# COMPACT_ATOMS: atom_id res chain seq x y z
N MET A 1 -21.09 13.16 18.11
CA MET A 1 -21.36 12.56 16.77
C MET A 1 -21.96 11.18 17.00
N PRO A 2 -22.88 10.71 16.15
CA PRO A 2 -23.45 9.38 16.29
C PRO A 2 -22.37 8.30 16.07
N VAL A 3 -22.47 7.19 16.82
CA VAL A 3 -21.71 5.97 16.51
C VAL A 3 -22.47 5.25 15.40
N ALA A 4 -21.85 5.12 14.22
CA ALA A 4 -22.49 4.55 13.03
C ALA A 4 -21.54 3.57 12.32
N LYS A 5 -22.08 2.48 11.78
CA LYS A 5 -21.30 1.48 11.05
C LYS A 5 -21.06 1.87 9.59
N ASN A 6 -21.95 2.68 9.03
CA ASN A 6 -21.92 3.13 7.65
C ASN A 6 -22.56 4.53 7.52
N ILE A 7 -22.47 5.11 6.32
CA ILE A 7 -22.93 6.47 6.04
C ILE A 7 -24.46 6.58 6.15
N ASP A 8 -25.21 5.54 5.80
CA ASP A 8 -26.68 5.55 5.89
C ASP A 8 -27.14 5.67 7.35
N GLU A 9 -26.59 4.85 8.25
CA GLU A 9 -26.83 4.92 9.70
C GLU A 9 -26.41 6.28 10.29
N TYR A 10 -25.28 6.82 9.84
CA TYR A 10 -24.83 8.14 10.27
C TYR A 10 -25.86 9.21 9.90
N ILE A 11 -26.35 9.20 8.67
CA ILE A 11 -27.31 10.18 8.17
C ILE A 11 -28.66 10.04 8.90
N SER A 12 -29.14 8.82 9.14
CA SER A 12 -30.45 8.61 9.78
C SER A 12 -30.56 9.17 11.20
N ALA A 13 -29.43 9.40 11.86
CA ALA A 13 -29.37 9.98 13.20
C ALA A 13 -29.62 11.50 13.25
N PHE A 14 -29.72 12.18 12.09
CA PHE A 14 -29.94 13.63 12.03
C PHE A 14 -31.41 13.99 11.75
N PRO A 15 -31.86 15.22 12.07
CA PRO A 15 -33.18 15.71 11.66
C PRO A 15 -33.35 15.74 10.13
N SER A 16 -34.58 15.56 9.65
CA SER A 16 -34.90 15.36 8.22
C SER A 16 -34.32 16.43 7.28
N ASN A 17 -34.30 17.70 7.69
CA ASN A 17 -33.71 18.79 6.91
C ASN A 17 -32.19 18.62 6.73
N VAL A 18 -31.48 18.21 7.79
CA VAL A 18 -30.03 17.94 7.75
C VAL A 18 -29.75 16.65 6.97
N GLN A 19 -30.60 15.62 7.11
CA GLN A 19 -30.46 14.39 6.32
C GLN A 19 -30.48 14.67 4.82
N LYS A 20 -31.38 15.56 4.37
CA LYS A 20 -31.49 15.94 2.96
C LYS A 20 -30.18 16.52 2.43
N LEU A 21 -29.59 17.45 3.18
CA LEU A 21 -28.30 18.08 2.81
C LEU A 21 -27.14 17.07 2.85
N LEU A 22 -27.08 16.20 3.86
CA LEU A 22 -26.06 15.13 3.94
C LEU A 22 -26.18 14.13 2.78
N LYS A 23 -27.40 13.76 2.38
CA LYS A 23 -27.66 12.90 1.21
C LYS A 23 -27.23 13.59 -0.09
N GLN A 24 -27.49 14.89 -0.24
CA GLN A 24 -27.03 15.67 -1.39
C GLN A 24 -25.51 15.73 -1.45
N MET A 25 -24.83 15.99 -0.32
CA MET A 25 -23.37 15.97 -0.21
C MET A 25 -22.81 14.60 -0.63
N ARG A 26 -23.31 13.49 -0.04
CA ARG A 26 -22.89 12.13 -0.37
C ARG A 26 -23.08 11.82 -1.86
N SER A 27 -24.25 12.13 -2.42
CA SER A 27 -24.55 11.88 -3.83
C SER A 27 -23.61 12.65 -4.76
N THR A 28 -23.32 13.91 -4.42
CA THR A 28 -22.41 14.77 -5.18
C THR A 28 -20.99 14.22 -5.18
N ILE A 29 -20.49 13.81 -4.01
CA ILE A 29 -19.15 13.20 -3.89
C ILE A 29 -19.09 11.88 -4.67
N LYS A 30 -20.10 11.01 -4.52
CA LYS A 30 -20.15 9.71 -5.22
C LYS A 30 -20.20 9.86 -6.74
N LYS A 31 -20.92 10.85 -7.26
CA LYS A 31 -20.94 11.17 -8.70
C LYS A 31 -19.59 11.67 -9.21
N ALA A 32 -18.90 12.50 -8.42
CA ALA A 32 -17.59 13.05 -8.79
C ALA A 32 -16.45 12.03 -8.63
N ALA A 33 -16.62 11.02 -7.77
CA ALA A 33 -15.63 9.99 -7.50
C ALA A 33 -16.29 8.59 -7.41
N PRO A 34 -16.82 8.04 -8.52
CA PRO A 34 -17.52 6.76 -8.54
C PRO A 34 -16.67 5.57 -8.09
N GLN A 35 -15.34 5.69 -8.20
CA GLN A 35 -14.37 4.68 -7.77
C GLN A 35 -13.99 4.76 -6.29
N ALA A 36 -14.45 5.77 -5.56
CA ALA A 36 -14.12 5.94 -4.15
C ALA A 36 -14.96 5.02 -3.26
N ALA A 37 -14.33 4.40 -2.26
CA ALA A 37 -15.02 3.58 -1.27
C ALA A 37 -15.59 4.45 -0.14
N GLU A 38 -16.81 4.12 0.29
CA GLU A 38 -17.50 4.76 1.42
C GLU A 38 -17.13 4.06 2.73
N THR A 39 -16.79 4.84 3.77
CA THR A 39 -16.46 4.32 5.10
C THR A 39 -16.81 5.33 6.19
N ILE A 40 -16.71 4.91 7.45
CA ILE A 40 -16.74 5.79 8.62
C ILE A 40 -15.32 5.87 9.21
N SER A 41 -14.80 7.09 9.37
CA SER A 41 -13.51 7.34 10.01
C SER A 41 -13.62 8.58 10.87
N TYR A 42 -13.03 8.55 12.07
CA TYR A 42 -13.19 9.62 13.07
C TYR A 42 -14.67 9.94 13.35
N ALA A 43 -15.53 8.91 13.35
CA ALA A 43 -16.99 9.04 13.48
C ALA A 43 -17.67 9.91 12.40
N MET A 44 -17.04 10.07 11.23
CA MET A 44 -17.56 10.86 10.11
C MET A 44 -17.64 10.02 8.82
N PRO A 45 -18.68 10.26 7.99
CA PRO A 45 -18.71 9.83 6.61
C PRO A 45 -17.44 10.22 5.85
N THR A 46 -16.82 9.22 5.24
CA THR A 46 -15.50 9.33 4.60
C THR A 46 -15.51 8.64 3.26
N PHE A 47 -14.94 9.29 2.26
CA PHE A 47 -14.60 8.64 0.99
C PHE A 47 -13.10 8.39 0.93
N THR A 48 -12.72 7.22 0.44
CA THR A 48 -11.31 6.83 0.27
C THR A 48 -11.02 6.40 -1.16
N LEU A 49 -9.86 6.81 -1.66
CA LEU A 49 -9.34 6.46 -2.99
C LEU A 49 -7.82 6.61 -2.94
N ASN A 50 -7.07 5.50 -2.92
CA ASN A 50 -5.62 5.51 -2.72
C ASN A 50 -5.15 6.25 -1.45
N GLY A 51 -5.98 6.21 -0.40
CA GLY A 51 -5.85 7.01 0.81
C GLY A 51 -7.12 7.80 1.09
N ASN A 52 -7.04 8.76 2.01
CA ASN A 52 -8.17 9.64 2.30
C ASN A 52 -8.48 10.55 1.10
N LEU A 53 -9.74 10.57 0.64
CA LEU A 53 -10.19 11.47 -0.40
C LEU A 53 -10.78 12.74 0.22
N VAL A 54 -11.93 12.60 0.89
CA VAL A 54 -12.64 13.67 1.59
C VAL A 54 -13.46 13.11 2.76
N HIS A 55 -13.76 13.96 3.75
CA HIS A 55 -14.79 13.69 4.77
C HIS A 55 -15.92 14.71 4.70
N PHE A 56 -17.08 14.37 5.27
CA PHE A 56 -18.12 15.34 5.59
C PHE A 56 -18.84 14.98 6.89
N ALA A 57 -19.41 15.98 7.57
CA ALA A 57 -20.09 15.77 8.84
C ALA A 57 -21.24 16.76 9.04
N GLY A 58 -22.30 16.31 9.72
CA GLY A 58 -23.42 17.17 10.12
C GLY A 58 -23.16 17.82 11.48
N TYR A 59 -23.42 19.12 11.58
CA TYR A 59 -23.40 19.89 12.82
C TYR A 59 -24.71 20.66 13.02
N LYS A 60 -24.87 21.28 14.20
CA LYS A 60 -26.10 22.01 14.58
C LYS A 60 -26.50 23.08 13.54
N ASN A 61 -25.53 23.81 12.99
CA ASN A 61 -25.76 24.98 12.14
C ASN A 61 -25.15 24.86 10.73
N HIS A 62 -24.37 23.81 10.44
CA HIS A 62 -23.69 23.66 9.16
C HIS A 62 -23.39 22.19 8.82
N ILE A 63 -23.05 21.94 7.55
CA ILE A 63 -22.35 20.73 7.10
C ILE A 63 -20.86 21.06 7.00
N GLY A 64 -20.02 20.31 7.72
CA GLY A 64 -18.57 20.38 7.59
C GLY A 64 -18.10 19.56 6.39
N PHE A 65 -17.21 20.11 5.57
CA PHE A 65 -16.57 19.42 4.46
C PHE A 65 -15.05 19.52 4.57
N TYR A 66 -14.34 18.41 4.39
CA TYR A 66 -12.92 18.27 4.71
C TYR A 66 -12.16 17.71 3.50
N PRO A 67 -11.78 18.56 2.53
CA PRO A 67 -11.09 18.13 1.32
C PRO A 67 -9.56 18.12 1.46
N ALA A 68 -9.03 17.99 2.68
CA ALA A 68 -7.62 18.20 3.03
C ALA A 68 -7.14 19.65 2.76
N PRO A 69 -5.96 20.05 3.29
CA PRO A 69 -5.44 21.40 3.05
C PRO A 69 -5.26 21.78 1.60
N SER A 70 -4.78 20.85 0.77
CA SER A 70 -4.60 21.06 -0.67
C SER A 70 -5.92 21.41 -1.37
N GLY A 71 -7.02 20.77 -0.99
CA GLY A 71 -8.34 21.06 -1.55
C GLY A 71 -8.88 22.44 -1.14
N ILE A 72 -8.60 22.88 0.09
CA ILE A 72 -8.98 24.24 0.52
C ILE A 72 -8.13 25.29 -0.18
N GLU A 73 -6.82 25.07 -0.29
CA GLU A 73 -5.89 26.01 -0.90
C GLU A 73 -6.18 26.22 -2.40
N ALA A 74 -6.45 25.14 -3.13
CA ALA A 74 -6.75 25.20 -4.57
C ALA A 74 -8.03 25.98 -4.92
N PHE A 75 -9.00 26.04 -3.99
CA PHE A 75 -10.30 26.70 -4.18
C PHE A 75 -10.52 27.83 -3.17
N LYS A 76 -9.43 28.43 -2.65
CA LYS A 76 -9.48 29.41 -1.57
C LYS A 76 -10.35 30.63 -1.91
N LYS A 77 -10.35 31.06 -3.18
CA LYS A 77 -11.13 32.22 -3.63
C LYS A 77 -12.62 31.93 -3.55
N GLU A 78 -13.06 30.81 -4.13
CA GLU A 78 -14.45 30.37 -4.13
C GLU A 78 -14.96 30.02 -2.74
N LEU A 79 -14.08 29.49 -1.88
CA LEU A 79 -14.43 29.12 -0.50
C LEU A 79 -14.41 30.30 0.48
N SER A 80 -13.87 31.46 0.10
CA SER A 80 -13.68 32.62 0.99
C SER A 80 -14.98 33.17 1.59
N VAL A 81 -16.13 32.90 0.97
CA VAL A 81 -17.46 33.31 1.44
C VAL A 81 -18.00 32.42 2.57
N TYR A 82 -17.34 31.30 2.86
CA TYR A 82 -17.73 30.34 3.89
C TYR A 82 -16.76 30.35 5.07
N ALA A 83 -17.27 30.09 6.28
CA ALA A 83 -16.42 29.85 7.43
C ALA A 83 -15.60 28.57 7.23
N GLY A 84 -14.34 28.56 7.66
CA GLY A 84 -13.47 27.41 7.44
C GLY A 84 -12.13 27.52 8.16
N ALA A 85 -11.32 26.47 8.02
CA ALA A 85 -9.96 26.40 8.52
C ALA A 85 -9.06 25.76 7.45
N LYS A 86 -7.77 25.57 7.77
CA LYS A 86 -6.75 25.10 6.81
C LYS A 86 -7.16 23.86 6.01
N GLY A 87 -7.96 22.95 6.56
CA GLY A 87 -8.39 21.72 5.88
C GLY A 87 -9.90 21.50 5.89
N SER A 88 -10.70 22.53 6.18
CA SER A 88 -12.15 22.40 6.29
C SER A 88 -12.90 23.64 5.86
N VAL A 89 -14.14 23.45 5.42
CA VAL A 89 -15.12 24.51 5.15
C VAL A 89 -16.47 24.12 5.74
N GLN A 90 -17.23 25.10 6.20
CA GLN A 90 -18.55 24.95 6.80
C GLN A 90 -19.61 25.53 5.87
N PHE A 91 -20.52 24.68 5.40
CA PHE A 91 -21.67 25.09 4.59
C PHE A 91 -22.90 25.29 5.49
N PRO A 92 -23.42 26.53 5.63
CA PRO A 92 -24.59 26.81 6.46
C PRO A 92 -25.82 26.00 6.04
N LEU A 93 -26.65 25.57 7.01
CA LEU A 93 -27.86 24.77 6.73
C LEU A 93 -29.02 25.57 6.11
N ASP A 94 -28.97 26.90 6.23
CA ASP A 94 -29.98 27.84 5.71
C ASP A 94 -29.74 28.24 4.24
N LYS A 95 -28.62 27.80 3.65
CA LYS A 95 -28.25 28.07 2.27
C LYS A 95 -28.15 26.79 1.46
N PRO A 96 -28.42 26.84 0.14
CA PRO A 96 -28.17 25.69 -0.73
C PRO A 96 -26.69 25.30 -0.72
N LEU A 97 -26.42 23.99 -0.75
CA LEU A 97 -25.06 23.50 -0.89
C LEU A 97 -24.48 23.92 -2.25
N PRO A 98 -23.23 24.38 -2.33
CA PRO A 98 -22.58 24.75 -3.58
C PRO A 98 -22.11 23.49 -4.33
N LEU A 99 -23.06 22.73 -4.89
CA LEU A 99 -22.81 21.39 -5.44
C LEU A 99 -21.73 21.39 -6.53
N GLU A 100 -21.72 22.38 -7.41
CA GLU A 100 -20.70 22.50 -8.47
C GLU A 100 -19.29 22.69 -7.88
N LEU A 101 -19.15 23.52 -6.84
CA LEU A 101 -17.88 23.74 -6.16
C LEU A 101 -17.41 22.45 -5.46
N ILE A 102 -18.33 21.75 -4.79
CA ILE A 102 -18.05 20.46 -4.16
C ILE A 102 -17.56 19.45 -5.21
N THR A 103 -18.22 19.35 -6.36
CA THR A 103 -17.80 18.48 -7.48
C THR A 103 -16.38 18.83 -7.95
N LYS A 104 -16.08 20.11 -8.18
CA LYS A 104 -14.75 20.56 -8.62
C LYS A 104 -13.66 20.20 -7.60
N ILE A 105 -13.92 20.43 -6.31
CA ILE A 105 -12.98 20.10 -5.23
C ILE A 105 -12.74 18.58 -5.15
N VAL A 106 -13.80 17.77 -5.25
CA VAL A 106 -13.66 16.30 -5.20
C VAL A 106 -12.88 15.80 -6.41
N ALA A 107 -13.16 16.29 -7.61
CA ALA A 107 -12.43 15.90 -8.83
C ALA A 107 -10.93 16.26 -8.73
N PHE A 108 -10.61 17.45 -8.21
CA PHE A 108 -9.23 17.84 -7.92
C PHE A 108 -8.55 16.87 -6.94
N ARG A 109 -9.23 16.51 -5.85
CA ARG A 109 -8.70 15.56 -4.85
C ARG A 109 -8.54 14.14 -5.39
N VAL A 110 -9.41 13.71 -6.31
CA VAL A 110 -9.26 12.44 -7.03
C VAL A 110 -7.96 12.44 -7.83
N ALA A 111 -7.73 13.48 -8.64
CA ALA A 111 -6.51 13.60 -9.43
C ALA A 111 -5.26 13.60 -8.54
N GLU A 112 -5.28 14.37 -7.44
CA GLU A 112 -4.17 14.42 -6.48
C GLU A 112 -3.89 13.05 -5.84
N ASN A 113 -4.93 12.31 -5.46
CA ASN A 113 -4.77 10.98 -4.88
C ASN A 113 -4.24 9.95 -5.89
N MET A 114 -4.69 10.01 -7.15
CA MET A 114 -4.16 9.17 -8.22
C MET A 114 -2.67 9.46 -8.48
N GLU A 115 -2.29 10.73 -8.55
CA GLU A 115 -0.90 11.13 -8.74
C GLU A 115 -0.01 10.67 -7.57
N LYS A 116 -0.50 10.80 -6.32
CA LYS A 116 0.20 10.27 -5.14
C LYS A 116 0.37 8.75 -5.21
N ALA A 117 -0.62 8.01 -5.71
CA ALA A 117 -0.53 6.56 -5.89
C ALA A 117 0.53 6.18 -6.94
N LEU A 118 0.57 6.90 -8.07
CA LEU A 118 1.58 6.72 -9.12
C LEU A 118 2.99 7.06 -8.63
N LYS A 119 3.14 8.14 -7.86
CA LYS A 119 4.44 8.51 -7.26
C LYS A 119 4.89 7.52 -6.19
N LYS A 120 3.97 6.90 -5.44
CA LYS A 120 4.31 5.84 -4.47
C LYS A 120 4.79 4.58 -5.17
N THR A 121 4.11 4.15 -6.23
CA THR A 121 4.53 2.97 -7.01
C THR A 121 5.87 3.20 -7.72
N SER A 122 6.12 4.39 -8.27
CA SER A 122 7.41 4.74 -8.88
C SER A 122 8.54 4.94 -7.85
N LYS A 123 8.24 5.47 -6.66
CA LYS A 123 9.19 5.52 -5.54
C LYS A 123 9.48 4.14 -4.95
N GLN A 124 8.52 3.22 -4.99
CA GLN A 124 8.70 1.85 -4.52
C GLN A 124 9.50 1.01 -5.52
N SER A 125 9.31 1.24 -6.83
CA SER A 125 10.16 0.64 -7.87
C SER A 125 11.57 1.22 -7.86
N THR A 126 11.75 2.53 -7.67
CA THR A 126 13.08 3.16 -7.54
C THR A 126 13.74 2.86 -6.20
N LYS A 127 13.03 2.71 -5.07
CA LYS A 127 13.61 2.28 -3.79
C LYS A 127 13.96 0.79 -3.80
N LYS A 128 13.21 -0.05 -4.53
CA LYS A 128 13.59 -1.44 -4.84
C LYS A 128 14.77 -1.51 -5.82
N ALA A 129 14.92 -0.55 -6.72
CA ALA A 129 16.07 -0.43 -7.63
C ALA A 129 17.31 0.16 -6.93
N ALA A 130 17.15 1.11 -6.01
CA ALA A 130 18.21 1.79 -5.25
C ALA A 130 18.73 0.93 -4.08
N ALA A 131 17.86 0.19 -3.38
CA ALA A 131 18.28 -0.89 -2.48
C ALA A 131 18.99 -2.02 -3.24
N ALA A 132 18.74 -2.13 -4.55
CA ALA A 132 19.51 -3.00 -5.41
C ALA A 132 20.76 -2.30 -5.99
N GLU A 133 20.93 -0.98 -5.94
CA GLU A 133 22.07 -0.23 -6.54
C GLU A 133 23.25 0.04 -5.61
N THR A 134 23.12 -0.12 -4.29
CA THR A 134 24.29 -0.13 -3.38
C THR A 134 25.01 -1.49 -3.28
N GLY A 135 24.74 -2.45 -4.17
CA GLY A 135 25.47 -3.74 -4.21
C GLY A 135 25.45 -4.48 -5.57
N LYS A 136 25.07 -3.82 -6.66
CA LYS A 136 24.52 -4.49 -7.86
C LYS A 136 25.50 -5.24 -8.76
N SER A 137 26.82 -5.04 -8.69
CA SER A 137 27.72 -5.71 -9.66
C SER A 137 28.18 -7.11 -9.22
N LYS A 138 28.19 -7.43 -7.92
CA LYS A 138 28.69 -8.72 -7.39
C LYS A 138 27.58 -9.67 -6.90
N GLN A 139 26.46 -9.13 -6.40
CA GLN A 139 25.39 -9.94 -5.78
C GLN A 139 24.32 -10.43 -6.77
N GLN A 140 24.08 -9.74 -7.89
CA GLN A 140 23.11 -10.19 -8.91
C GLN A 140 23.59 -11.46 -9.63
N LYS A 141 24.91 -11.65 -9.77
CA LYS A 141 25.51 -12.89 -10.27
C LYS A 141 25.39 -14.04 -9.26
N ALA A 142 25.33 -13.75 -7.96
CA ALA A 142 25.18 -14.73 -6.89
C ALA A 142 23.72 -15.19 -6.68
N LEU A 143 22.72 -14.35 -6.94
CA LEU A 143 21.31 -14.70 -6.73
C LEU A 143 20.76 -15.69 -7.78
N LEU A 144 21.28 -15.66 -9.01
CA LEU A 144 20.98 -16.69 -10.03
C LEU A 144 21.80 -17.97 -9.83
N GLN A 145 22.94 -17.90 -9.13
CA GLN A 145 23.83 -19.04 -8.87
C GLN A 145 23.48 -19.85 -7.60
N ASN A 146 22.48 -19.42 -6.80
CA ASN A 146 22.23 -19.97 -5.46
C ASN A 146 20.83 -20.57 -5.23
N ASN A 147 20.17 -21.04 -6.29
CA ASN A 147 18.88 -21.74 -6.17
C ASN A 147 18.99 -23.14 -5.52
N PHE A 148 20.19 -23.69 -5.33
CA PHE A 148 20.36 -25.03 -4.74
C PHE A 148 20.28 -25.06 -3.20
N LEU A 149 20.49 -23.93 -2.52
CA LEU A 149 20.41 -23.88 -1.06
C LEU A 149 18.97 -23.80 -0.55
N SER A 150 18.04 -23.29 -1.37
CA SER A 150 16.61 -23.16 -1.03
C SER A 150 15.85 -24.49 -1.07
N MET A 151 16.32 -25.48 -1.83
CA MET A 151 15.73 -26.83 -1.92
C MET A 151 16.13 -27.76 -0.75
N LEU A 152 17.07 -27.32 0.09
CA LEU A 152 17.59 -28.09 1.21
C LEU A 152 16.84 -27.77 2.52
N PRO A 153 16.62 -28.77 3.39
CA PRO A 153 16.15 -28.53 4.75
C PRO A 153 17.06 -27.57 5.51
N ALA A 154 16.50 -26.81 6.45
CA ALA A 154 17.25 -25.81 7.22
C ALA A 154 18.56 -26.32 7.84
N PRO A 155 18.66 -27.56 8.37
CA PRO A 155 19.91 -28.13 8.86
C PRO A 155 21.00 -28.24 7.77
N ALA A 156 20.66 -28.83 6.62
CA ALA A 156 21.60 -29.03 5.52
C ALA A 156 22.03 -27.72 4.88
N ARG A 157 21.10 -26.78 4.70
CA ARG A 157 21.41 -25.42 4.22
C ARG A 157 22.42 -24.73 5.14
N ARG A 158 22.14 -24.71 6.46
CA ARG A 158 23.03 -24.07 7.45
C ARG A 158 24.40 -24.73 7.51
N ALA A 159 24.45 -26.05 7.36
CA ALA A 159 25.70 -26.80 7.34
C ALA A 159 26.59 -26.41 6.16
N LEU A 160 26.01 -26.22 4.97
CA LEU A 160 26.76 -25.75 3.79
C LEU A 160 27.18 -24.29 3.94
N GLU A 161 26.29 -23.43 4.43
CA GLU A 161 26.60 -22.01 4.66
C GLU A 161 27.72 -21.82 5.69
N SER A 162 27.69 -22.56 6.81
CA SER A 162 28.74 -22.47 7.85
C SER A 162 30.09 -22.98 7.37
N ASN A 163 30.12 -23.90 6.41
CA ASN A 163 31.33 -24.37 5.74
C ASN A 163 31.69 -23.53 4.50
N GLY A 164 31.03 -22.39 4.28
CA GLY A 164 31.35 -21.45 3.20
C GLY A 164 30.98 -21.94 1.79
N ILE A 165 30.12 -22.96 1.70
CA ILE A 165 29.67 -23.59 0.46
C ILE A 165 28.40 -22.88 -0.01
N ASN A 166 28.64 -21.83 -0.78
CA ASN A 166 27.61 -20.94 -1.32
C ASN A 166 27.58 -20.94 -2.84
N SER A 167 27.98 -22.05 -3.48
CA SER A 167 27.85 -22.29 -4.91
C SER A 167 28.05 -23.77 -5.24
N LEU A 168 27.43 -24.24 -6.32
CA LEU A 168 27.63 -25.60 -6.83
C LEU A 168 29.08 -25.87 -7.25
N LYS A 169 29.80 -24.85 -7.74
CA LYS A 169 31.23 -24.98 -8.09
C LYS A 169 32.14 -25.22 -6.88
N LYS A 170 31.82 -24.65 -5.71
CA LYS A 170 32.54 -24.98 -4.46
C LYS A 170 32.15 -26.36 -3.95
N LEU A 171 30.87 -26.70 -4.07
CA LEU A 171 30.37 -28.01 -3.68
C LEU A 171 31.01 -29.13 -4.51
N SER A 172 31.20 -28.94 -5.82
CA SER A 172 31.86 -29.90 -6.72
C SER A 172 33.34 -30.15 -6.38
N GLN A 173 33.97 -29.29 -5.58
CA GLN A 173 35.36 -29.47 -5.13
C GLN A 173 35.47 -30.42 -3.92
N LEU A 174 34.34 -30.74 -3.28
CA LEU A 174 34.27 -31.64 -2.13
C LEU A 174 33.87 -33.05 -2.56
N THR A 175 34.27 -34.04 -1.77
CA THR A 175 33.77 -35.42 -1.92
C THR A 175 32.45 -35.58 -1.20
N GLU A 176 31.63 -36.54 -1.63
CA GLU A 176 30.34 -36.84 -0.97
C GLU A 176 30.53 -37.15 0.52
N LYS A 177 31.60 -37.88 0.85
CA LYS A 177 31.95 -38.24 2.23
C LYS A 177 32.25 -37.01 3.09
N ALA A 178 32.99 -36.03 2.55
CA ALA A 178 33.30 -34.80 3.27
C ALA A 178 32.03 -33.99 3.56
N VAL A 179 31.10 -33.94 2.62
CA VAL A 179 29.83 -33.23 2.78
C VAL A 179 28.92 -33.94 3.79
N LEU A 180 28.88 -35.28 3.79
CA LEU A 180 28.16 -36.06 4.80
C LEU A 180 28.67 -35.85 6.23
N SER A 181 29.94 -35.47 6.40
CA SER A 181 30.51 -35.19 7.72
C SER A 181 30.06 -33.87 8.33
N PHE A 182 29.35 -33.00 7.60
CA PHE A 182 28.87 -31.73 8.16
C PHE A 182 27.67 -31.94 9.08
N HIS A 183 27.70 -31.26 10.23
CA HIS A 183 26.63 -31.31 11.22
C HIS A 183 25.31 -30.78 10.62
N GLY A 184 24.32 -31.67 10.48
CA GLY A 184 23.02 -31.35 9.86
C GLY A 184 22.84 -31.88 8.43
N MET A 185 23.84 -32.55 7.85
CA MET A 185 23.73 -33.21 6.55
C MET A 185 23.17 -34.63 6.70
N GLY A 186 21.85 -34.77 6.50
CA GLY A 186 21.17 -36.07 6.50
C GLY A 186 21.23 -36.78 5.14
N PRO A 187 20.96 -38.10 5.09
CA PRO A 187 20.94 -38.89 3.86
C PRO A 187 19.95 -38.36 2.80
N SER A 188 18.92 -37.60 3.22
CA SER A 188 17.94 -36.97 2.33
C SER A 188 18.46 -35.74 1.57
N SER A 189 19.62 -35.18 1.96
CA SER A 189 20.18 -33.96 1.36
C SER A 189 21.18 -34.24 0.26
N ILE A 190 21.89 -35.37 0.31
CA ILE A 190 22.88 -35.75 -0.71
C ILE A 190 22.28 -35.94 -2.11
N PRO A 191 21.13 -36.64 -2.29
CA PRO A 191 20.52 -36.78 -3.62
C PRO A 191 20.17 -35.44 -4.26
N LYS A 192 19.57 -34.51 -3.48
CA LYS A 192 19.24 -33.16 -3.94
C LYS A 192 20.46 -32.36 -4.37
N LEU A 193 21.57 -32.52 -3.66
CA LEU A 193 22.83 -31.90 -4.04
C LEU A 193 23.43 -32.51 -5.32
N LYS A 194 23.30 -33.82 -5.53
CA LYS A 194 23.70 -34.47 -6.78
C LYS A 194 22.86 -33.97 -7.95
N GLU A 195 21.55 -33.91 -7.80
CA GLU A 195 20.63 -33.38 -8.82
C GLU A 195 20.99 -31.94 -9.18
N ALA A 196 21.23 -31.09 -8.18
CA ALA A 196 21.63 -29.70 -8.41
C ALA A 196 22.98 -29.59 -9.12
N LEU A 197 23.97 -30.43 -8.76
CA LEU A 197 25.26 -30.49 -9.46
C LEU A 197 25.09 -30.97 -10.91
N GLN A 198 24.31 -32.02 -11.14
CA GLN A 198 24.05 -32.60 -12.46
C GLN A 198 23.32 -31.64 -13.40
N ALA A 199 22.37 -30.86 -12.88
CA ALA A 199 21.69 -29.82 -13.66
C ALA A 199 22.64 -28.77 -14.24
N GLU A 200 23.82 -28.59 -13.63
CA GLU A 200 24.89 -27.68 -14.05
C GLU A 200 26.09 -28.42 -14.69
N GLY A 201 25.93 -29.72 -14.99
CA GLY A 201 26.99 -30.56 -15.57
C GLY A 201 28.17 -30.81 -14.63
N LEU A 202 28.00 -30.60 -13.32
CA LEU A 202 28.99 -30.82 -12.28
C LEU A 202 28.74 -32.15 -11.56
N SER A 203 29.76 -32.62 -10.84
CA SER A 203 29.66 -33.76 -9.93
C SER A 203 30.54 -33.50 -8.70
N PHE A 204 30.32 -34.28 -7.64
CA PHE A 204 31.24 -34.27 -6.50
C PHE A 204 32.63 -34.73 -6.97
N LYS A 205 33.66 -34.24 -6.27
CA LYS A 205 35.02 -34.72 -6.47
C LYS A 205 35.05 -36.23 -6.17
N LYS A 206 35.59 -36.99 -7.12
CA LYS A 206 35.82 -38.43 -6.96
C LYS A 206 36.75 -38.73 -5.79
#